data_AF-A0A838RJM0-F1
#
_entry.id   AF-A0A838RJM0-F1
#
_cell.length_a   1.000
_cell.length_b   1.000
_cell.length_c   1.000
_cell.angle_alpha   90.00
_cell.angle_beta   90.00
_cell.angle_gamma   90.00
#
_symmetry.space_group_name_H-M   'P 1'
#
loop_
_entity.id
_entity.type
_entity.pdbx_description
1 polymer ?
#
loop_
_entity_poly.entity_id
_entity_poly.type
_entity_poly.pdbx_seq_one_letter_code
_entity_poly.pdbx_strand_id
1 'polypeptide(L)'
;MPNFTVRVMLSPGLILQRYRTATEQASGLPQVYDEVDGTFLVWQQQDVVAGSRYEYEIEALVESTKWDVTLDSRARVVTHKVDQGPAMVEESLSLLVKAKGSYLQFLPALYDQDELMGRFLMLFE
;
A
#
# COMPACT_ATOMS: atom_id res chain seq x y z
N MET A 1 -2.05 27.99 7.07
CA MET A 1 -1.07 26.90 6.91
C MET A 1 -1.30 25.87 8.01
N PRO A 2 -1.32 24.57 7.68
CA PRO A 2 -1.46 23.49 8.67
C PRO A 2 -0.26 23.46 9.63
N ASN A 3 -0.42 22.85 10.80
CA ASN A 3 0.68 22.61 11.74
C ASN A 3 1.61 21.51 11.20
N PHE A 4 1.03 20.40 10.74
CA PHE A 4 1.76 19.37 10.00
C PHE A 4 0.92 18.76 8.88
N THR A 5 1.59 18.11 7.96
CA THR A 5 1.01 17.35 6.86
C THR A 5 1.52 15.91 6.92
N VAL A 6 0.61 14.94 6.85
CA VAL A 6 0.96 13.53 6.63
C VAL A 6 0.71 13.21 5.15
N ARG A 7 1.72 12.68 4.48
CA ARG A 7 1.63 12.21 3.10
C ARG A 7 2.01 10.73 3.06
N VAL A 8 1.11 9.89 2.61
CA VAL A 8 1.38 8.47 2.35
C VAL A 8 1.30 8.21 0.85
N MET A 9 2.28 7.47 0.33
CA MET A 9 2.35 7.02 -1.04
C MET A 9 2.15 5.50 -1.06
N LEU A 10 1.20 5.04 -1.85
CA LEU A 10 1.02 3.64 -2.21
C LEU A 10 1.62 3.43 -3.60
N SER A 11 2.60 2.54 -3.74
CA SER A 11 3.19 2.22 -5.04
C SER A 11 2.16 1.66 -6.02
N PRO A 12 2.41 1.74 -7.33
CA PRO A 12 1.63 1.00 -8.32
C PRO A 12 1.56 -0.48 -7.95
N GLY A 13 0.40 -1.10 -8.14
CA GLY A 13 0.14 -2.47 -7.68
C GLY A 13 -0.43 -2.58 -6.27
N LEU A 14 -0.58 -1.47 -5.52
CA LEU A 14 -1.39 -1.39 -4.31
C LEU A 14 -2.67 -0.61 -4.60
N ILE A 15 -3.82 -1.28 -4.51
CA ILE A 15 -5.14 -0.65 -4.67
C ILE A 15 -5.62 -0.17 -3.30
N LEU A 16 -5.79 1.14 -3.14
CA LEU A 16 -6.42 1.72 -1.96
C LEU A 16 -7.84 1.18 -1.77
N GLN A 17 -8.13 0.56 -0.62
CA GLN A 17 -9.46 0.08 -0.27
C GLN A 17 -10.15 1.03 0.70
N ARG A 18 -9.44 1.37 1.78
CA ARG A 18 -9.99 2.16 2.88
C ARG A 18 -8.88 3.00 3.51
N TYR A 19 -9.30 4.12 4.09
CA TYR A 19 -8.48 4.87 5.02
C TYR A 19 -9.35 5.38 6.16
N ARG A 20 -8.74 5.60 7.32
CA ARG A 20 -9.38 6.25 8.46
C ARG A 20 -8.35 6.93 9.35
N THR A 21 -8.82 7.86 10.16
CA THR A 21 -8.09 8.30 11.35
C THR A 21 -8.53 7.44 12.53
N ALA A 22 -7.58 6.90 13.28
CA ALA A 22 -7.88 5.98 14.40
C ALA A 22 -8.07 6.70 15.74
N THR A 23 -7.61 7.95 15.82
CA THR A 23 -7.72 8.82 17.00
C THR A 23 -8.68 9.98 16.71
N GLU A 24 -9.52 10.35 17.68
CA GLU A 24 -10.44 11.50 17.55
C GLU A 24 -9.72 12.83 17.25
N GLN A 25 -8.46 12.94 17.68
CA GLN A 25 -7.62 14.12 17.45
C GLN A 25 -7.20 14.25 15.97
N ALA A 26 -7.04 13.13 15.28
CA ALA A 26 -6.78 13.10 13.86
C ALA A 26 -8.12 13.28 13.13
N SER A 27 -8.33 14.47 12.60
CA SER A 27 -9.59 14.86 11.97
C SER A 27 -9.38 15.19 10.49
N GLY A 28 -10.41 14.91 9.69
CA GLY A 28 -10.45 15.21 8.26
C GLY A 28 -10.19 14.02 7.34
N LEU A 29 -10.79 14.10 6.16
CA LEU A 29 -10.51 13.17 5.07
C LEU A 29 -9.20 13.59 4.36
N PRO A 30 -8.38 12.63 3.91
CA PRO A 30 -7.24 12.94 3.08
C PRO A 30 -7.70 13.49 1.73
N GLN A 31 -6.86 14.31 1.13
CA GLN A 31 -6.86 14.48 -0.32
C GLN A 31 -6.23 13.23 -0.94
N VAL A 32 -6.93 12.61 -1.87
CA VAL A 32 -6.46 11.42 -2.59
C VAL A 32 -6.29 11.79 -4.05
N TYR A 33 -5.12 11.47 -4.61
CA TYR A 33 -4.83 11.71 -6.02
C TYR A 33 -3.79 10.71 -6.53
N ASP A 34 -3.87 10.41 -7.82
CA ASP A 34 -2.95 9.49 -8.50
C ASP A 34 -1.88 10.29 -9.26
N GLU A 35 -0.63 9.84 -9.15
CA GLU A 35 0.49 10.30 -9.98
C GLU A 35 1.16 9.07 -10.63
N VAL A 36 2.18 9.31 -11.47
CA VAL A 36 2.96 8.25 -12.11
C VAL A 36 3.59 7.28 -11.10
N ASP A 37 3.97 7.80 -9.94
CA ASP A 37 4.65 7.05 -8.88
C ASP A 37 3.67 6.30 -7.94
N GLY A 38 2.36 6.41 -8.18
CA GLY A 38 1.32 5.72 -7.41
C GLY A 38 0.25 6.66 -6.81
N THR A 39 -0.53 6.12 -5.88
CA THR A 39 -1.62 6.84 -5.23
C THR A 39 -1.12 7.55 -3.97
N PHE A 40 -1.44 8.82 -3.82
CA PHE A 40 -1.07 9.63 -2.66
C PHE A 40 -2.28 9.96 -1.80
N LEU A 41 -2.10 9.85 -0.48
CA LEU A 41 -3.06 10.28 0.53
C LEU A 41 -2.43 11.37 1.38
N VAL A 42 -3.06 12.54 1.44
CA VAL A 42 -2.54 13.72 2.12
C VAL A 42 -3.51 14.25 3.16
N TRP A 43 -3.14 14.15 4.44
CA TRP A 43 -3.85 14.79 5.55
C TRP A 43 -3.16 16.08 5.96
N GLN A 44 -3.95 17.11 6.24
CA GLN A 44 -3.47 18.38 6.76
C GLN A 44 -4.05 18.60 8.16
N GLN A 45 -3.19 18.55 9.19
CA GLN A 45 -3.62 18.78 10.56
C GLN A 45 -3.42 20.25 10.92
N GLN A 46 -4.52 20.94 11.24
CA GLN A 46 -4.48 22.34 11.66
C GLN A 46 -4.36 22.46 13.17
N ASP A 47 -5.20 21.76 13.92
CA ASP A 47 -5.22 21.85 15.38
C ASP A 47 -4.38 20.74 15.99
N VAL A 48 -3.30 21.12 16.65
CA VAL A 48 -2.38 20.19 17.30
C VAL A 48 -2.31 20.50 18.78
N VAL A 49 -2.60 19.50 19.60
CA VAL A 49 -2.51 19.60 21.05
C VAL A 49 -1.23 18.90 21.50
N ALA A 50 -0.39 19.61 22.25
CA ALA A 50 0.87 19.07 22.76
C ALA A 50 0.61 17.79 23.59
N GLY A 51 1.45 16.78 23.39
CA GLY A 51 1.32 15.47 24.05
C GLY A 51 0.25 14.54 23.47
N SER A 52 -0.46 14.96 22.42
CA SER A 52 -1.45 14.11 21.74
C SER A 52 -0.79 13.12 20.77
N ARG A 53 -1.50 12.02 20.52
CA ARG A 53 -1.16 11.03 19.50
C ARG A 53 -2.14 11.13 18.34
N TYR A 54 -1.61 11.07 17.12
CA TYR A 54 -2.36 11.08 15.87
C TYR A 54 -2.07 9.78 15.14
N GLU A 55 -3.11 9.08 14.71
CA GLU A 55 -2.97 7.79 14.03
C GLU A 55 -3.81 7.75 12.76
N TYR A 56 -3.15 7.36 11.67
CA TYR A 56 -3.69 7.29 10.33
C TYR A 56 -3.54 5.85 9.84
N GLU A 57 -4.64 5.25 9.41
CA GLU A 57 -4.68 3.88 8.95
C GLU A 57 -5.11 3.83 7.49
N ILE A 58 -4.40 3.00 6.72
CA ILE A 58 -4.64 2.77 5.30
C ILE A 58 -4.70 1.27 5.09
N GLU A 59 -5.74 0.83 4.41
CA GLU A 59 -5.93 -0.53 3.94
C GLU A 59 -5.81 -0.55 2.43
N ALA A 60 -4.92 -1.41 1.92
CA ALA A 60 -4.67 -1.57 0.50
C ALA A 60 -4.63 -3.05 0.12
N LEU A 61 -5.08 -3.35 -1.09
CA LEU A 61 -5.04 -4.67 -1.69
C LEU A 61 -3.89 -4.75 -2.69
N VAL A 62 -3.13 -5.84 -2.66
CA VAL A 62 -2.11 -6.13 -3.67
C VAL A 62 -2.78 -6.60 -4.96
N GLU A 63 -2.47 -5.95 -6.09
CA GLU A 63 -2.91 -6.38 -7.41
C GLU A 63 -2.35 -7.75 -7.79
N SER A 64 -3.12 -8.49 -8.61
CA SER A 64 -2.64 -9.77 -9.15
C SER A 64 -1.44 -9.52 -10.05
N THR A 65 -0.32 -10.17 -9.75
CA THR A 65 0.93 -10.08 -10.53
C THR A 65 1.30 -11.42 -11.16
N LYS A 66 1.82 -11.37 -12.38
CA LYS A 66 2.39 -12.53 -13.09
C LYS A 66 3.83 -12.84 -12.67
N TRP A 67 4.51 -11.87 -12.07
CA TRP A 67 5.92 -11.93 -11.71
C TRP A 67 6.10 -11.58 -10.24
N ASP A 68 7.23 -11.98 -9.68
CA ASP A 68 7.62 -11.48 -8.36
C ASP A 68 7.83 -9.97 -8.45
N VAL A 69 7.21 -9.23 -7.54
CA VAL A 69 7.33 -7.76 -7.48
C VAL A 69 7.63 -7.33 -6.05
N THR A 70 8.41 -6.27 -5.92
CA THR A 70 8.55 -5.55 -4.66
C THR A 70 7.72 -4.28 -4.75
N LEU A 71 6.85 -4.05 -3.76
CA LEU A 71 5.98 -2.89 -3.67
C LEU A 71 6.46 -2.02 -2.51
N ASP A 72 6.75 -0.75 -2.77
CA ASP A 72 7.31 0.17 -1.79
C ASP A 72 6.31 1.28 -1.44
N SER A 73 5.94 1.37 -0.18
CA SER A 73 5.11 2.45 0.35
C SER A 73 5.93 3.37 1.25
N ARG A 74 5.61 4.66 1.24
CA ARG A 74 6.30 5.68 2.04
C ARG A 74 5.31 6.56 2.76
N ALA A 75 5.54 6.82 4.03
CA ALA A 75 4.81 7.77 4.83
C ALA A 75 5.76 8.91 5.25
N ARG A 76 5.34 10.15 5.06
CA ARG A 76 6.09 11.35 5.41
C ARG A 76 5.25 12.26 6.28
N VAL A 77 5.85 12.83 7.31
CA VAL A 77 5.27 13.91 8.10
C VAL A 77 6.12 15.15 7.92
N VAL A 78 5.49 16.26 7.56
CA VAL A 78 6.14 17.58 7.41
C VAL A 78 5.50 18.55 8.40
N THR A 79 6.27 19.12 9.31
CA THR A 79 5.81 20.20 10.20
C THR A 79 6.06 21.55 9.54
N HIS A 80 5.09 22.46 9.57
CA HIS A 80 5.19 23.77 8.89
C HIS A 80 5.30 24.95 9.85
N LYS A 81 4.80 24.81 11.09
CA LYS A 81 4.81 25.86 12.12
C LYS A 81 5.74 25.48 13.27
N VAL A 82 7.04 25.48 13.01
CA VAL A 82 8.05 25.34 14.06
C VAL A 82 8.94 26.56 13.99
N ASP A 83 9.24 27.16 15.15
CA ASP A 83 10.11 28.35 15.25
C ASP A 83 11.52 28.12 14.67
N GLN A 84 11.89 26.85 14.45
CA GLN A 84 13.18 26.41 13.90
C GLN A 84 13.12 26.03 12.41
N GLY A 85 11.99 26.25 11.74
CA GLY A 85 11.77 25.88 10.34
C GLY A 85 11.11 24.51 10.16
N PRO A 86 10.73 24.15 8.93
CA PRO A 86 10.02 22.90 8.68
C PRO A 86 10.90 21.68 8.97
N ALA A 87 10.36 20.70 9.68
CA ALA A 87 10.99 19.41 9.91
C ALA A 87 10.25 18.33 9.11
N MET A 88 11.00 17.32 8.68
CA MET A 88 10.46 16.19 7.92
C MET A 88 10.96 14.88 8.52
N VAL A 89 10.04 13.95 8.70
CA VAL A 89 10.33 12.55 9.08
C VAL A 89 9.66 11.64 8.07
N GLU A 90 10.32 10.53 7.74
CA GLU A 90 9.86 9.55 6.77
C GLU A 90 9.99 8.13 7.31
N GLU A 91 9.00 7.31 7.02
CA GLU A 91 8.97 5.87 7.24
C GLU A 91 8.65 5.16 5.94
N SER A 92 9.23 3.97 5.73
CA SER A 92 9.08 3.20 4.50
C SER A 92 8.72 1.75 4.78
N LEU A 93 7.90 1.16 3.92
CA LEU A 93 7.48 -0.23 3.94
C LEU A 93 7.75 -0.86 2.57
N SER A 94 8.45 -1.99 2.56
CA SER A 94 8.67 -2.79 1.35
C SER A 94 8.00 -4.15 1.47
N LEU A 95 7.19 -4.52 0.48
CA LEU A 95 6.45 -5.78 0.43
C LEU A 95 6.93 -6.61 -0.77
N LEU A 96 7.45 -7.80 -0.51
CA LEU A 96 7.77 -8.76 -1.58
C LEU A 96 6.56 -9.65 -1.86
N VAL A 97 6.02 -9.54 -3.08
CA VAL A 97 4.88 -10.32 -3.55
C VAL A 97 5.38 -11.39 -4.51
N LYS A 98 5.16 -12.66 -4.17
CA LYS A 98 5.54 -13.81 -5.00
C LYS A 98 4.40 -14.25 -5.91
N ALA A 99 4.66 -14.39 -7.20
CA ALA A 99 3.64 -14.84 -8.14
C ALA A 99 3.31 -16.32 -7.93
N LYS A 100 2.01 -16.63 -7.75
CA LYS A 100 1.51 -18.00 -7.53
C LYS A 100 1.84 -18.97 -8.68
N GLY A 101 2.15 -18.47 -9.87
CA GLY A 101 2.43 -19.28 -11.07
C GLY A 101 3.82 -19.92 -11.15
N SER A 102 4.74 -19.60 -10.24
CA SER A 102 6.09 -20.21 -10.22
C SER A 102 6.06 -21.74 -10.08
N TYR A 103 5.02 -22.30 -9.43
CA TYR A 103 4.83 -23.74 -9.29
C TYR A 103 4.21 -24.42 -10.54
N LEU A 104 3.53 -23.67 -11.41
CA LEU A 104 2.92 -24.23 -12.63
C LEU A 104 3.97 -24.57 -13.70
N GLN A 105 5.18 -24.02 -13.62
CA GLN A 105 6.27 -24.38 -14.53
C GLN A 105 6.75 -25.83 -14.34
N PHE A 106 6.45 -26.44 -13.19
CA PHE A 106 6.81 -27.84 -12.87
C PHE A 106 5.68 -28.83 -13.14
N LEU A 107 4.47 -28.35 -13.47
CA LEU A 107 3.34 -29.22 -13.81
C LEU A 107 3.55 -30.08 -15.06
N PRO A 108 4.15 -29.60 -16.17
CA PRO A 108 4.33 -30.43 -17.36
C PRO A 108 5.09 -31.73 -17.10
N ALA A 109 6.03 -31.72 -16.14
CA ALA A 109 6.83 -32.89 -15.79
C ALA A 109 6.06 -33.98 -15.01
N LEU A 110 4.92 -33.63 -14.40
CA LEU A 110 4.04 -34.58 -13.70
C LEU A 110 3.04 -35.25 -14.65
N TYR A 111 2.75 -34.64 -15.81
CA TYR A 111 1.74 -35.13 -16.74
C TYR A 111 2.30 -36.08 -17.81
N ASP A 112 3.60 -36.01 -18.12
CA ASP A 112 4.24 -36.93 -19.07
C ASP A 112 4.39 -38.36 -18.54
N GLN A 113 4.12 -38.60 -17.26
CA GLN A 113 4.24 -39.94 -16.64
C GLN A 113 2.90 -40.66 -16.42
N ASP A 114 1.75 -40.02 -16.67
CA ASP A 114 0.45 -40.64 -16.37
C ASP A 114 -0.66 -40.19 -17.34
N GLU A 115 -0.86 -40.98 -18.40
CA GLU A 115 -1.90 -40.77 -19.45
C GLU A 115 -3.33 -40.62 -18.88
N LEU A 116 -3.57 -41.04 -17.62
CA LEU A 116 -4.87 -40.96 -16.97
C LEU A 116 -5.25 -39.56 -16.48
N MET A 117 -4.28 -38.67 -16.23
CA MET A 117 -4.55 -37.35 -15.63
C MET A 117 -4.99 -36.28 -16.64
N GLY A 118 -4.75 -36.49 -17.94
CA GLY A 118 -5.23 -35.60 -19.00
C GLY A 118 -6.77 -35.54 -19.12
N ARG A 119 -7.48 -36.52 -18.54
CA ARG A 119 -8.94 -36.63 -18.66
C ARG A 119 -9.73 -35.82 -17.64
N PHE A 120 -9.10 -35.34 -16.56
CA PHE A 120 -9.79 -34.59 -15.50
C PHE A 120 -9.90 -33.08 -15.77
N LEU A 121 -9.22 -32.55 -16.80
CA LEU A 121 -9.32 -31.14 -17.19
C LEU A 121 -10.45 -30.84 -18.19
N MET A 122 -11.13 -31.84 -18.76
CA MET A 122 -12.30 -31.66 -19.64
C MET A 122 -13.64 -31.54 -18.88
N LEU A 123 -13.62 -31.19 -17.60
CA LEU A 123 -14.83 -31.06 -16.76
C LEU A 123 -15.08 -29.63 -16.24
N PHE A 124 -14.33 -28.65 -16.73
CA PHE A 124 -14.50 -27.24 -16.35
C PHE A 124 -14.60 -26.28 -17.56
N GLU A 125 -15.14 -26.75 -18.69
CA GLU A 125 -15.72 -25.88 -19.74
C GLU A 125 -17.23 -25.75 -19.57
#